data_AF-A0A357LGK1-F1
#
_entry.id   AF-A0A357LGK1-F1
#
_cell.length_a   1.000
_cell.length_b   1.000
_cell.length_c   1.000
_cell.angle_alpha   90.00
_cell.angle_beta   90.00
_cell.angle_gamma   90.00
#
_symmetry.space_group_name_H-M   'P 1'
#
loop_
_entity.id
_entity.type
_entity.pdbx_description
1 polymer ?
#
loop_
_entity_poly.entity_id
_entity_poly.type
_entity_poly.pdbx_seq_one_letter_code
_entity_poly.pdbx_strand_id
1 'polypeptide(L)' 'DEIAAAGLGPRLADITREFSDTVAAVSAAATLALPSAPARTVAGPWRGKAGRHTEEFGRLLAEMQWMQRAYPGVSW' A
#
# COMPACT_ATOMS: atom_id res chain seq x y z
N ASP A 1 3.37 -1.08 -16.35
CA ASP A 1 3.32 -1.95 -17.54
C ASP A 1 4.69 -2.25 -18.11
N GLU A 2 5.58 -1.27 -18.30
CA GLU A 2 6.95 -1.51 -18.77
C GLU A 2 7.73 -2.54 -17.94
N ILE A 3 7.74 -2.41 -16.61
CA ILE A 3 8.38 -3.37 -15.69
C ILE A 3 7.81 -4.80 -15.86
N ALA A 4 6.50 -4.90 -16.10
CA ALA A 4 5.86 -6.19 -16.30
C ALA A 4 6.17 -6.78 -17.68
N ALA A 5 6.18 -5.94 -18.73
CA ALA A 5 6.57 -6.34 -20.08
C ALA A 5 8.04 -6.81 -20.15
N ALA A 6 8.90 -6.24 -19.31
CA ALA A 6 10.29 -6.68 -19.16
C ALA A 6 10.45 -7.97 -18.31
N GLY A 7 9.37 -8.53 -17.75
CA GLY A 7 9.43 -9.70 -16.89
C GLY A 7 10.06 -9.46 -15.52
N LEU A 8 10.22 -8.20 -15.10
CA LEU A 8 10.88 -7.81 -13.86
C LEU A 8 9.92 -7.67 -12.67
N GLY A 9 8.62 -7.71 -12.91
CA GLY A 9 7.62 -7.63 -11.87
C GLY A 9 6.21 -7.94 -12.37
N PRO A 10 5.24 -8.12 -11.47
CA PRO A 10 3.88 -8.42 -11.86
C PRO A 10 3.17 -7.21 -12.45
N ARG A 11 2.20 -7.45 -13.32
CA ARG A 11 1.27 -6.41 -13.76
C ARG A 11 0.27 -6.12 -12.65
N LEU A 12 0.32 -4.91 -12.10
CA LEU A 12 -0.48 -4.52 -10.93
C LEU A 12 -2.00 -4.67 -11.15
N ALA A 13 -2.48 -4.47 -12.38
CA ALA A 13 -3.90 -4.63 -12.69
C ALA A 13 -4.39 -6.08 -12.54
N ASP A 14 -3.52 -7.09 -12.71
CA ASP A 14 -3.89 -8.47 -12.45
C ASP A 14 -4.03 -8.75 -10.96
N ILE A 15 -3.10 -8.22 -10.16
CA ILE A 15 -3.15 -8.30 -8.71
C ILE A 15 -4.42 -7.62 -8.18
N THR A 16 -4.74 -6.43 -8.70
CA THR A 16 -5.96 -5.72 -8.26
C THR A 16 -7.21 -6.54 -8.50
N ARG A 17 -7.34 -7.19 -9.66
CA ARG A 17 -8.49 -8.03 -9.98
C ARG A 17 -8.61 -9.22 -9.02
N GLU A 18 -7.55 -10.01 -8.90
CA GLU A 18 -7.54 -11.21 -8.02
C GLU A 18 -7.79 -10.85 -6.55
N PHE A 19 -7.20 -9.74 -6.09
CA PHE A 19 -7.43 -9.21 -4.76
C PHE A 19 -8.90 -8.83 -4.55
N SER A 20 -9.50 -8.08 -5.49
CA SER A 20 -10.90 -7.67 -5.39
C SER A 20 -11.85 -8.86 -5.37
N ASP A 21 -11.61 -9.88 -6.19
CA ASP A 21 -12.41 -11.11 -6.22
C ASP A 21 -12.33 -11.86 -4.89
N THR A 22 -11.11 -11.96 -4.33
CA THR A 22 -10.86 -12.61 -3.04
C THR A 22 -11.57 -11.85 -1.90
N VAL A 23 -11.42 -10.53 -1.84
CA VAL A 23 -12.05 -9.69 -0.81
C VAL A 23 -13.57 -9.78 -0.89
N ALA A 24 -14.14 -9.80 -2.10
CA ALA A 24 -15.58 -9.96 -2.29
C ALA A 24 -16.07 -11.32 -1.80
N ALA A 25 -15.39 -12.41 -2.16
CA ALA A 25 -15.75 -13.76 -1.74
C ALA A 25 -15.68 -13.93 -0.21
N VAL A 26 -14.59 -13.47 0.41
CA VAL A 26 -14.41 -13.56 1.87
C VAL A 26 -15.43 -12.69 2.61
N SER A 27 -15.70 -11.48 2.11
CA SER A 27 -16.70 -10.59 2.73
C SER A 27 -18.10 -11.18 2.65
N ALA A 28 -18.47 -11.77 1.51
CA ALA A 28 -19.75 -12.45 1.35
C ALA A 28 -19.89 -13.66 2.29
N ALA A 29 -18.84 -14.47 2.42
CA ALA A 29 -18.81 -15.59 3.38
C ALA A 29 -18.95 -15.11 4.84
N ALA A 30 -18.45 -13.92 5.15
CA ALA A 30 -18.61 -13.26 6.44
C ALA A 30 -19.96 -12.54 6.60
N THR A 31 -20.89 -12.65 5.65
CA THR A 31 -22.19 -11.95 5.63
C THR A 31 -22.10 -10.42 5.61
N LEU A 32 -20.97 -9.87 5.12
CA LEU A 32 -20.71 -8.45 5.02
C LEU A 32 -20.91 -7.95 3.58
N ALA A 33 -21.51 -6.76 3.45
CA ALA A 33 -21.56 -6.04 2.19
C ALA A 33 -20.31 -5.15 2.03
N LEU A 34 -19.74 -5.13 0.82
CA LEU A 34 -18.65 -4.20 0.52
C LEU A 34 -19.19 -2.76 0.42
N PRO A 35 -18.40 -1.74 0.83
CA PRO A 35 -18.77 -0.35 0.65
C PRO A 35 -18.96 0.01 -0.83
N SER A 36 -20.02 0.77 -1.15
CA SER A 36 -20.27 1.29 -2.50
C SER A 36 -19.51 2.58 -2.80
N ALA A 37 -19.01 3.26 -1.76
CA ALA A 37 -18.19 4.45 -1.92
C ALA A 37 -16.87 4.08 -2.63
N PRO A 38 -16.37 4.92 -3.54
CA PRO A 38 -15.05 4.70 -4.11
C PRO A 38 -14.03 4.64 -2.96
N ALA A 39 -13.07 3.73 -3.07
CA ALA A 39 -12.01 3.62 -2.08
C ALA A 39 -11.44 5.02 -1.80
N ARG A 40 -11.43 5.42 -0.52
CA ARG A 40 -10.71 6.62 -0.03
C ARG A 40 -9.22 6.37 -0.21
N THR A 41 -8.79 6.36 -1.46
CA THR A 41 -7.40 6.60 -1.78
C THR A 41 -7.17 8.05 -1.41
N VAL A 42 -6.20 8.30 -0.55
CA VAL A 42 -5.75 9.65 -0.22
C VAL A 42 -5.25 10.24 -1.54
N ALA A 43 -6.19 10.87 -2.25
CA ALA A 43 -6.11 11.38 -3.61
C ALA A 43 -5.53 10.40 -4.66
N GLY A 44 -6.22 9.32 -5.00
CA GLY A 44 -5.92 8.51 -6.19
C GLY A 44 -4.94 7.34 -5.96
N PRO A 45 -4.88 6.37 -6.90
CA PRO A 45 -4.46 5.00 -6.62
C PRO A 45 -2.97 4.80 -6.24
N TRP A 46 -2.13 5.82 -6.30
CA TRP A 46 -0.67 5.63 -6.24
C TRP A 46 0.12 6.73 -5.52
N ARG A 47 -0.50 7.56 -4.67
CA ARG A 47 0.22 8.66 -4.02
C ARG A 47 1.36 8.24 -3.12
N GLY A 48 1.19 7.18 -2.33
CA GLY A 48 2.28 6.62 -1.52
C GLY A 48 3.49 6.19 -2.36
N LYS A 49 3.26 5.57 -3.53
CA LYS A 49 4.35 5.21 -4.46
C LYS A 49 5.05 6.43 -5.07
N ALA A 50 4.39 7.59 -5.08
CA ALA A 50 4.95 8.87 -5.50
C ALA A 50 5.47 9.72 -4.30
N GLY A 51 5.66 9.11 -3.13
CA GLY A 51 6.15 9.81 -1.92
C GLY A 51 5.13 10.71 -1.23
N ARG A 52 3.85 10.65 -1.61
CA ARG A 52 2.76 11.43 -1.02
C ARG A 52 1.96 10.56 -0.06
N HIS A 53 2.27 10.67 1.23
CA HIS A 53 1.65 9.87 2.29
C HIS A 53 0.63 10.70 3.09
N THR A 54 -0.13 10.02 3.94
CA THR A 54 -0.91 10.70 4.99
C THR A 54 0.01 11.22 6.09
N GLU A 55 -0.53 12.04 6.99
CA GLU A 55 0.20 12.61 8.13
C GLU A 55 0.74 11.52 9.06
N GLU A 56 0.08 10.37 9.16
CA GLU A 56 0.48 9.24 10.00
C GLU A 56 1.87 8.72 9.65
N PHE A 57 2.24 8.72 8.37
CA PHE A 57 3.51 8.14 7.94
C PHE A 57 4.71 8.90 8.50
N GLY A 58 4.61 10.23 8.61
CA GLY A 58 5.65 11.06 9.23
C GLY A 58 5.88 10.70 10.70
N ARG A 59 4.80 10.45 11.46
CA ARG A 59 4.88 10.01 12.87
C ARG A 59 5.56 8.64 13.00
N LEU A 60 5.18 7.68 12.14
CA LEU A 60 5.79 6.35 12.13
C LEU A 60 7.30 6.41 11.86
N LEU A 61 7.73 7.18 10.87
CA LEU A 61 9.15 7.31 10.54
C LEU A 61 9.94 7.99 11.66
N ALA A 62 9.37 8.98 12.33
CA ALA A 62 10.03 9.66 13.45
C ALA A 62 10.37 8.68 14.58
N GLU A 63 9.44 7.79 14.92
CA GLU A 63 9.65 6.74 15.93
C GLU A 63 10.63 5.67 15.44
N MET A 64 10.37 5.09 14.26
CA MET A 64 11.18 4.00 13.71
C MET A 64 12.64 4.39 13.49
N GLN A 65 12.90 5.62 13.06
CA GLN A 65 14.24 6.07 12.66
C GLN A 65 14.94 6.87 13.76
N TRP A 66 14.33 7.03 14.94
CA TRP A 66 14.90 7.87 16.00
C TRP A 66 16.34 7.47 16.33
N MET A 67 16.57 6.20 16.72
CA MET A 67 17.88 5.70 17.11
C MET A 67 18.92 5.86 15.99
N GLN A 68 18.56 5.49 14.75
CA GLN A 68 19.46 5.55 13.60
C GLN A 68 19.79 6.99 13.18
N ARG A 69 18.87 7.94 13.41
CA ARG A 69 19.11 9.37 13.17
C ARG A 69 19.91 10.03 14.29
N ALA A 70 19.74 9.57 15.53
CA ALA A 70 20.48 10.07 16.69
C ALA A 70 21.95 9.57 16.70
N TYR A 71 22.19 8.34 16.25
CA TYR A 71 23.51 7.70 16.25
C TYR A 71 23.87 7.14 14.85
N PRO A 72 24.18 8.00 13.87
CA PRO A 72 24.43 7.55 12.50
C PRO A 72 25.76 6.79 12.37
N GLY A 73 25.75 5.70 11.59
CA GLY A 73 26.96 4.96 11.17
C GLY A 73 27.48 3.94 12.18
N VAL A 74 26.77 3.71 13.28
CA VAL A 74 27.13 2.70 14.29
C VAL A 74 26.56 1.32 13.92
N SER A 75 27.19 0.26 14.39
CA SER A 75 26.72 -1.12 14.25
C SER A 75 25.86 -1.54 15.43
N TRP A 76 24.76 -2.24 15.16
CA TRP A 76 23.86 -2.82 16.15
C TRP A 76 23.71 -4.32 15.92
#